data_AF-A0A0F8Z1P6-F1
#
_entry.id   AF-A0A0F8Z1P6-F1
#
_cell.length_a   1.000
_cell.length_b   1.000
_cell.length_c   1.000
_cell.angle_alpha   90.00
_cell.angle_beta   90.00
_cell.angle_gamma   90.00
#
_symmetry.space_group_name_H-M   'P 1'
#
loop_
_entity.id
_entity.type
_entity.pdbx_description
1 polymer ?
#
loop_
_entity_poly.entity_id
_entity_poly.type
_entity_poly.pdbx_seq_one_letter_code
_entity_poly.pdbx_strand_id
1 'polypeptide(L)'
;MRIKLIWKQDEVERFWAFIKERQEIWHKRFIKKIASPWTKDPILKEYKFCNVYRSLDRGTQYVRQNILTLYPRYRSDCYFNLLLYRLFNLPETHTRFQAEFATGGHMSANEYNASVAAGILIGLRAHGIKFSSSAYMLSSAGYYGPNAKIKLYC
;
A
#
# COMPACT_ATOMS: atom_id res chain seq x y z
N MET A 1 -20.38 -7.42 -28.82
CA MET A 1 -21.36 -6.66 -28.00
C MET A 1 -20.74 -5.31 -27.65
N ARG A 2 -21.20 -4.20 -28.24
CA ARG A 2 -20.72 -2.85 -27.89
C ARG A 2 -21.65 -2.27 -26.83
N ILE A 3 -21.14 -2.07 -25.62
CA ILE A 3 -21.85 -1.32 -24.58
C ILE A 3 -21.86 0.15 -25.03
N LYS A 4 -23.03 0.68 -25.40
CA LYS A 4 -23.21 2.12 -25.64
C LYS A 4 -23.35 2.80 -24.28
N LEU A 5 -22.25 3.37 -23.79
CA LEU A 5 -22.26 4.24 -22.63
C LEU A 5 -22.86 5.58 -23.05
N ILE A 6 -24.10 5.84 -22.66
CA ILE A 6 -24.76 7.14 -22.83
C ILE A 6 -24.67 7.85 -21.48
N TRP A 7 -23.66 8.69 -21.31
CA TRP A 7 -23.56 9.60 -20.17
C TRP A 7 -24.22 10.92 -20.53
N LYS A 8 -24.93 11.54 -19.60
CA LYS A 8 -25.39 12.92 -19.81
C LYS A 8 -24.19 13.86 -19.68
N GLN A 9 -24.19 14.95 -20.45
CA GLN A 9 -23.07 15.90 -20.49
C GLN A 9 -22.73 16.46 -19.08
N ASP A 10 -23.75 16.71 -18.26
CA ASP A 10 -23.60 17.20 -16.89
C ASP A 10 -22.93 16.18 -15.95
N GLU A 11 -23.14 14.88 -16.16
CA GLU A 11 -22.50 13.82 -15.37
C GLU A 11 -21.00 13.74 -15.64
N VAL A 12 -20.61 13.89 -16.91
CA VAL A 12 -19.19 13.89 -17.32
C VAL A 12 -18.47 15.10 -16.72
N GLU A 13 -19.09 16.27 -16.78
CA GLU A 13 -18.54 17.51 -16.19
C GLU A 13 -18.39 17.40 -14.68
N ARG A 14 -19.40 16.85 -13.98
CA ARG A 14 -19.35 16.60 -12.53
C ARG A 14 -18.25 15.60 -12.17
N PHE A 15 -18.09 14.53 -12.94
CA PHE A 15 -17.02 13.56 -12.72
C PHE A 15 -15.63 14.22 -12.83
N TRP A 16 -15.38 14.99 -13.89
CA TRP A 16 -14.09 15.65 -14.06
C TRP A 16 -13.84 16.75 -13.03
N ALA A 17 -14.88 17.49 -12.63
CA ALA A 17 -14.79 18.45 -11.52
C ALA A 17 -14.39 17.74 -10.21
N PHE A 18 -14.97 16.59 -9.92
CA PHE A 18 -14.62 15.77 -8.75
C PHE A 18 -13.17 15.26 -8.79
N ILE A 19 -12.72 14.75 -9.95
CA ILE A 19 -11.33 14.30 -10.13
C ILE A 19 -10.35 15.47 -9.99
N LYS A 20 -10.65 16.63 -10.60
CA LYS A 20 -9.83 17.83 -10.49
C LYS A 20 -9.71 18.29 -9.04
N GLU A 21 -10.81 18.40 -8.30
CA GLU A 21 -10.79 18.85 -6.91
C GLU A 21 -9.94 17.92 -6.02
N ARG A 22 -10.03 16.59 -6.22
CA ARG A 22 -9.17 15.63 -5.51
C ARG A 22 -7.68 15.84 -5.79
N GLN A 23 -7.30 16.10 -7.04
CA GLN A 23 -5.91 16.38 -7.39
C GLN A 23 -5.45 17.74 -6.86
N GLU A 24 -6.33 18.75 -6.85
CA GLU A 24 -6.06 20.06 -6.26
C GLU A 24 -5.81 19.97 -4.75
N ILE A 25 -6.58 19.15 -4.02
CA ILE A 25 -6.33 18.88 -2.59
C ILE A 25 -4.92 18.34 -2.39
N TRP A 26 -4.50 17.34 -3.18
CA TRP A 26 -3.15 16.79 -3.11
C TRP A 26 -2.09 17.86 -3.40
N HIS A 27 -2.28 18.64 -4.46
CA HIS A 27 -1.33 19.68 -4.87
C HIS A 27 -1.20 20.79 -3.80
N LYS A 28 -2.33 21.27 -3.28
CA LYS A 28 -2.38 22.24 -2.17
C LYS A 28 -1.61 21.73 -0.96
N ARG A 29 -1.83 20.48 -0.57
CA ARG A 29 -1.20 19.87 0.60
C ARG A 29 0.30 19.61 0.44
N PHE A 30 0.71 18.97 -0.65
CA PHE A 30 2.08 18.43 -0.77
C PHE A 30 3.02 19.31 -1.58
N ILE A 31 2.51 20.05 -2.58
CA ILE A 31 3.33 20.93 -3.41
C ILE A 31 3.34 22.35 -2.85
N LYS A 32 2.15 22.93 -2.63
CA LYS A 32 2.01 24.31 -2.11
C LYS A 32 2.17 24.40 -0.59
N LYS A 33 2.10 23.28 0.12
CA LYS A 33 2.22 23.20 1.60
C LYS A 33 1.28 24.15 2.36
N ILE A 34 0.07 24.39 1.84
CA ILE A 34 -0.90 25.26 2.52
C ILE A 34 -1.61 24.53 3.67
N ALA A 35 -1.96 25.27 4.70
CA ALA A 35 -2.73 24.75 5.83
C ALA A 35 -4.14 24.30 5.41
N SER A 36 -4.69 23.33 6.14
CA SER A 36 -6.08 22.89 6.02
C SER A 36 -7.05 24.05 6.35
N PRO A 37 -8.26 24.13 5.75
CA PRO A 37 -8.89 23.19 4.82
C PRO A 37 -8.48 23.36 3.35
N TRP A 38 -8.28 22.24 2.64
CA TRP A 38 -7.84 22.24 1.23
C TRP A 38 -8.98 22.32 0.20
N THR A 39 -10.22 22.06 0.61
CA THR A 39 -11.42 22.09 -0.22
C THR A 39 -12.60 22.64 0.57
N LYS A 40 -13.66 23.06 -0.13
CA LYS A 40 -14.95 23.40 0.48
C LYS A 40 -15.94 22.24 0.45
N ASP A 41 -15.72 21.24 -0.40
CA ASP A 41 -16.59 20.07 -0.56
C ASP A 41 -16.66 19.24 0.74
N PRO A 42 -17.85 19.00 1.31
CA PRO A 42 -17.99 18.26 2.57
C PRO A 42 -17.60 16.79 2.44
N ILE A 43 -17.88 16.15 1.30
CA ILE A 43 -17.56 14.74 1.05
C ILE A 43 -16.03 14.57 1.01
N LEU A 44 -15.33 15.46 0.32
CA LEU A 44 -13.86 15.41 0.22
C LEU A 44 -13.14 15.83 1.51
N LYS A 45 -13.82 16.48 2.45
CA LYS A 45 -13.30 16.76 3.81
C LYS A 45 -13.46 15.56 4.74
N GLU A 46 -14.62 14.90 4.67
CA GLU A 46 -15.01 13.85 5.60
C GLU A 46 -14.41 12.49 5.24
N TYR A 47 -14.44 12.14 3.96
CA TYR A 47 -14.06 10.81 3.48
C TYR A 47 -12.66 10.76 2.88
N LYS A 48 -12.00 9.60 3.02
CA LYS A 48 -10.70 9.33 2.41
C LYS A 48 -10.88 8.66 1.07
N PHE A 49 -10.26 9.24 0.05
CA PHE A 49 -10.17 8.67 -1.29
C PHE A 49 -8.72 8.32 -1.62
N CYS A 50 -8.51 7.38 -2.54
CA CYS A 50 -7.19 7.16 -3.15
C CYS A 50 -6.71 8.43 -3.85
N ASN A 51 -5.41 8.56 -4.14
CA ASN A 51 -4.98 9.65 -5.01
C ASN A 51 -5.50 9.42 -6.44
N VAL A 52 -5.62 10.51 -7.20
CA VAL A 52 -5.99 10.43 -8.63
C VAL A 52 -4.90 9.69 -9.41
N TYR A 53 -3.64 10.01 -9.13
CA TYR A 53 -2.50 9.30 -9.67
C TYR A 53 -1.97 8.27 -8.67
N ARG A 54 -1.96 7.00 -9.06
CA ARG A 54 -1.49 5.89 -8.21
C ARG A 54 -0.02 6.02 -7.81
N SER A 55 0.80 6.68 -8.63
CA SER A 55 2.20 6.99 -8.31
C SER A 55 2.36 7.87 -7.07
N LEU A 56 1.31 8.60 -6.68
CA LEU A 56 1.31 9.47 -5.51
C LEU A 56 0.90 8.72 -4.23
N ASP A 57 0.37 7.50 -4.34
CA ASP A 57 0.03 6.70 -3.17
C ASP A 57 1.30 6.33 -2.39
N ARG A 58 1.25 6.47 -1.06
CA ARG A 58 2.37 6.17 -0.16
C ARG A 58 2.96 4.78 -0.40
N GLY A 59 2.11 3.78 -0.62
CA GLY A 59 2.57 2.41 -0.88
C GLY A 59 3.30 2.28 -2.22
N THR A 60 2.81 2.95 -3.27
CA THR A 60 3.49 2.97 -4.57
C THR A 60 4.84 3.67 -4.49
N GLN A 61 4.90 4.83 -3.81
CA GLN A 61 6.16 5.55 -3.60
C GLN A 61 7.17 4.68 -2.84
N TYR A 62 6.70 3.98 -1.79
CA TYR A 62 7.53 3.06 -1.02
C TYR A 62 8.13 1.93 -1.86
N VAL A 63 7.29 1.21 -2.63
CA VAL A 63 7.75 0.12 -3.52
C VAL A 63 8.76 0.62 -4.53
N ARG A 64 8.50 1.78 -5.14
CA ARG A 64 9.44 2.38 -6.09
C ARG A 64 10.79 2.62 -5.44
N GLN A 65 10.82 3.28 -4.28
CA GLN A 65 12.05 3.70 -3.62
C GLN A 65 12.83 2.54 -2.97
N ASN A 66 12.13 1.62 -2.29
CA ASN A 66 12.75 0.64 -1.40
C ASN A 66 12.82 -0.77 -2.01
N ILE A 67 12.15 -1.01 -3.13
CA ILE A 67 12.19 -2.30 -3.82
C ILE A 67 12.75 -2.07 -5.21
N LEU A 68 12.04 -1.37 -6.10
CA LEU A 68 12.40 -1.32 -7.51
C LEU A 68 13.75 -0.65 -7.79
N THR A 69 14.14 0.41 -7.05
CA THR A 69 15.44 1.07 -7.25
C THR A 69 16.63 0.16 -6.91
N LEU A 70 16.45 -0.84 -6.04
CA LEU A 70 17.52 -1.77 -5.63
C LEU A 70 17.84 -2.82 -6.70
N TYR A 71 16.96 -2.99 -7.69
CA TYR A 71 17.07 -4.02 -8.72
C TYR A 71 16.95 -3.41 -10.12
N PRO A 72 18.03 -2.81 -10.65
CA PRO A 72 18.02 -2.20 -11.98
C PRO A 72 17.74 -3.21 -13.12
N ARG A 73 17.83 -4.52 -12.84
CA ARG A 73 17.31 -5.60 -13.69
C ARG A 73 16.46 -6.53 -12.83
N TYR A 74 15.30 -6.94 -13.35
CA TYR A 74 14.30 -7.78 -12.68
C TYR A 74 14.85 -9.15 -12.25
N ARG A 75 15.53 -9.20 -11.10
CA ARG A 75 15.99 -10.45 -10.46
C ARG A 75 14.85 -11.11 -9.68
N SER A 76 14.96 -12.41 -9.44
CA SER A 76 14.05 -13.21 -8.59
C SER A 76 13.71 -12.50 -7.27
N ASP A 77 14.72 -11.89 -6.65
CA ASP A 77 14.60 -11.21 -5.36
C ASP A 77 13.71 -9.96 -5.45
N CYS A 78 13.71 -9.24 -6.58
CA CYS A 78 12.83 -8.10 -6.79
C CYS A 78 11.36 -8.53 -6.77
N TYR A 79 11.03 -9.57 -7.56
CA TYR A 79 9.68 -10.11 -7.59
C TYR A 79 9.26 -10.67 -6.22
N PHE A 80 10.16 -11.37 -5.55
CA PHE A 80 9.92 -11.91 -4.23
C PHE A 80 9.59 -10.79 -3.23
N ASN A 81 10.43 -9.74 -3.13
CA ASN A 81 10.18 -8.62 -2.21
C ASN A 81 8.92 -7.84 -2.60
N LEU A 82 8.59 -7.73 -3.89
CA LEU A 82 7.34 -7.10 -4.33
C LEU A 82 6.11 -7.90 -3.90
N LEU A 83 6.13 -9.23 -4.04
CA LEU A 83 5.08 -10.13 -3.57
C LEU A 83 4.96 -10.12 -2.05
N LEU A 84 6.10 -10.10 -1.34
CA LEU A 84 6.15 -9.98 0.10
C LEU A 84 5.54 -8.65 0.58
N TYR A 85 5.93 -7.52 -0.02
CA TYR A 85 5.28 -6.24 0.26
C TYR A 85 3.79 -6.28 -0.01
N ARG A 86 3.35 -6.97 -1.06
CA ARG A 86 1.94 -7.13 -1.41
C ARG A 86 1.15 -7.90 -0.34
N LEU A 87 1.78 -8.74 0.49
CA LEU A 87 1.13 -9.39 1.64
C LEU A 87 0.78 -8.40 2.76
N PHE A 88 1.63 -7.40 2.97
CA PHE A 88 1.46 -6.40 4.02
C PHE A 88 0.68 -5.17 3.53
N ASN A 89 1.03 -4.66 2.34
CA ASN A 89 0.64 -3.35 1.79
C ASN A 89 0.83 -2.18 2.79
N LEU A 90 1.76 -2.33 3.74
CA LEU A 90 2.08 -1.31 4.73
C LEU A 90 3.59 -1.07 4.77
N PRO A 91 4.06 0.14 4.40
CA PRO A 91 5.49 0.50 4.41
C PRO A 91 6.21 0.19 5.72
N GLU A 92 5.56 0.51 6.84
CA GLU A 92 6.14 0.36 8.17
C GLU A 92 6.43 -1.11 8.51
N THR A 93 5.46 -2.00 8.29
CA THR A 93 5.61 -3.44 8.51
C THR A 93 6.73 -4.00 7.66
N HIS A 94 6.75 -3.65 6.37
CA HIS A 94 7.75 -4.17 5.45
C HIS A 94 9.15 -3.69 5.81
N THR A 95 9.33 -2.41 6.16
CA THR A 95 10.64 -1.88 6.60
C THR A 95 11.12 -2.57 7.88
N ARG A 96 10.24 -2.78 8.87
CA ARG A 96 10.60 -3.49 10.10
C ARG A 96 10.95 -4.95 9.84
N PHE A 97 10.13 -5.63 9.05
CA PHE A 97 10.37 -7.02 8.66
C PHE A 97 11.71 -7.17 7.95
N GLN A 98 12.02 -6.29 7.01
CA GLN A 98 13.28 -6.29 6.27
C GLN A 98 14.51 -6.01 7.16
N ALA A 99 14.38 -5.19 8.21
CA ALA A 99 15.48 -4.85 9.11
C ALA A 99 15.99 -6.04 9.94
N GLU A 100 15.17 -7.07 10.12
CA GLU A 100 15.53 -8.29 10.86
C GLU A 100 16.35 -9.27 10.02
N PHE A 101 16.54 -9.01 8.72
CA PHE A 101 17.38 -9.82 7.85
C PHE A 101 18.79 -9.23 7.75
N ALA A 102 19.80 -10.10 7.87
CA ALA A 102 21.22 -9.74 7.94
C ALA A 102 21.73 -8.94 6.71
N THR A 103 21.02 -9.01 5.59
CA THR A 103 21.34 -8.34 4.32
C THR A 103 21.02 -6.84 4.29
N GLY A 104 20.69 -6.23 5.43
CA GLY A 104 20.47 -4.78 5.51
C GLY A 104 19.22 -4.30 4.74
N GLY A 105 18.21 -5.16 4.63
CA GLY A 105 16.91 -4.83 4.04
C GLY A 105 16.64 -5.43 2.65
N HIS A 106 17.46 -6.37 2.18
CA HIS A 106 17.27 -7.05 0.90
C HIS A 106 17.10 -8.56 1.09
N MET A 107 15.88 -9.08 0.97
CA MET A 107 15.70 -10.52 1.06
C MET A 107 16.06 -11.21 -0.24
N SER A 108 17.06 -12.10 -0.21
CA SER A 108 17.28 -13.08 -1.27
C SER A 108 16.16 -14.12 -1.22
N ALA A 109 15.53 -14.39 -2.36
CA ALA A 109 14.52 -15.44 -2.46
C ALA A 109 15.09 -16.82 -2.08
N ASN A 110 16.40 -17.03 -2.30
CA ASN A 110 17.09 -18.29 -1.99
C ASN A 110 17.41 -18.44 -0.50
N GLU A 111 17.42 -17.34 0.26
CA GLU A 111 17.73 -17.33 1.70
C GLU A 111 16.46 -17.25 2.56
N TYR A 112 15.29 -17.20 1.92
CA TYR A 112 14.03 -17.13 2.64
C TYR A 112 13.78 -18.41 3.45
N ASN A 113 13.53 -18.22 4.74
CA ASN A 113 13.09 -19.27 5.64
C ASN A 113 11.75 -18.88 6.28
N ALA A 114 10.73 -19.73 6.08
CA ALA A 114 9.38 -19.47 6.56
C ALA A 114 9.29 -19.39 8.10
N SER A 115 10.01 -20.25 8.83
CA SER A 115 10.02 -20.28 10.30
C SER A 115 10.73 -19.04 10.89
N VAL A 116 11.78 -18.54 10.24
CA VAL A 116 12.44 -17.28 10.63
C VAL A 116 11.52 -16.09 10.38
N ALA A 117 10.93 -16.01 9.18
CA ALA A 117 9.96 -14.98 8.83
C ALA A 117 8.75 -14.97 9.78
N ALA A 118 8.28 -16.15 10.17
CA ALA A 118 7.27 -16.36 11.19
C ALA A 118 7.67 -15.73 12.53
N GLY A 119 8.83 -16.10 13.06
CA GLY A 119 9.32 -15.58 14.33
C GLY A 119 9.38 -14.05 14.34
N ILE A 120 9.89 -13.45 13.26
CA ILE A 120 9.95 -11.99 13.09
C ILE A 120 8.55 -11.39 13.14
N LEU A 121 7.59 -11.92 12.37
CA LEU A 121 6.23 -11.39 12.35
C LEU A 121 5.56 -11.51 13.73
N ILE A 122 5.75 -12.62 14.44
CA ILE A 122 5.25 -12.79 15.81
C ILE A 122 5.84 -11.73 16.74
N GLY A 123 7.15 -11.47 16.64
CA GLY A 123 7.82 -10.43 17.41
C GLY A 123 7.27 -9.03 17.11
N LEU A 124 7.17 -8.67 15.83
CA LEU A 124 6.59 -7.38 15.41
C LEU A 124 5.15 -7.21 15.93
N ARG A 125 4.36 -8.29 15.94
CA ARG A 125 3.01 -8.28 16.51
C ARG A 125 3.02 -8.05 18.01
N ALA A 126 3.93 -8.68 18.76
CA ALA A 126 4.06 -8.47 20.20
C ALA A 126 4.37 -7.00 20.53
N HIS A 127 5.06 -6.29 19.63
CA HIS A 127 5.33 -4.86 19.72
C HIS A 127 4.22 -3.95 19.16
N GLY A 128 3.04 -4.51 18.83
CA GLY A 128 1.89 -3.73 18.38
C GLY A 128 1.95 -3.24 16.93
N ILE A 129 2.91 -3.73 16.14
CA ILE A 129 3.01 -3.38 14.71
C ILE A 129 1.87 -4.06 13.93
N LYS A 130 1.13 -3.26 13.16
CA LYS A 130 0.07 -3.78 12.29
C LYS A 130 0.66 -4.49 11.08
N PHE A 131 0.00 -5.53 10.58
CA PHE A 131 0.46 -6.24 9.37
C PHE A 131 -0.10 -5.68 8.07
N SER A 132 -1.36 -5.21 8.09
CA SER A 132 -2.01 -4.64 6.91
C SER A 132 -3.10 -3.65 7.32
N SER A 133 -3.56 -2.85 6.35
CA SER A 133 -4.77 -2.04 6.53
C SER A 133 -6.00 -2.81 6.05
N SER A 134 -7.17 -2.46 6.58
CA SER A 134 -8.45 -3.12 6.27
C SER A 134 -8.81 -3.16 4.78
N ALA A 135 -8.24 -2.27 3.96
CA ALA A 135 -8.50 -2.16 2.53
C ALA A 135 -7.69 -3.13 1.66
N TYR A 136 -6.69 -3.82 2.23
CA TYR A 136 -5.76 -4.67 1.47
C TYR A 136 -5.64 -6.09 2.03
N MET A 137 -6.75 -6.63 2.55
CA MET A 137 -6.83 -8.03 2.96
C MET A 137 -6.76 -8.93 1.71
N LEU A 138 -5.62 -9.58 1.48
CA LEU A 138 -5.52 -10.63 0.46
C LEU A 138 -6.24 -11.92 0.88
N SER A 139 -6.63 -12.04 2.16
CA SER A 139 -7.49 -13.11 2.67
C SER A 139 -8.73 -12.53 3.34
N SER A 140 -9.91 -12.99 2.93
CA SER A 140 -11.22 -12.60 3.46
C SER A 140 -11.51 -13.07 4.89
N ALA A 141 -10.70 -14.00 5.41
CA ALA A 141 -10.72 -14.39 6.82
C ALA A 141 -9.65 -13.57 7.56
N GLY A 142 -10.03 -12.91 8.66
CA GLY A 142 -9.16 -12.03 9.42
C GLY A 142 -7.79 -12.64 9.76
N TYR A 143 -6.79 -11.78 9.89
CA TYR A 143 -5.43 -12.16 10.31
C TYR A 143 -5.36 -12.71 11.75
N TYR A 144 -6.47 -12.71 12.49
CA TYR A 144 -6.52 -12.90 13.94
C TYR A 144 -7.53 -13.99 14.35
N GLY A 145 -7.13 -14.79 15.35
CA GLY A 145 -7.96 -15.82 15.99
C GLY A 145 -7.49 -17.26 15.66
N PRO A 146 -8.07 -18.27 16.34
CA PRO A 146 -7.77 -19.70 16.09
C PRO A 146 -8.03 -20.13 14.64
N ASN A 147 -8.76 -19.31 13.87
CA ASN A 147 -9.05 -19.49 12.44
C ASN A 147 -8.20 -18.61 11.51
N ALA A 148 -7.16 -17.93 12.02
CA ALA A 148 -6.23 -17.16 11.19
C ALA A 148 -5.51 -18.08 10.20
N LYS A 149 -5.41 -17.67 8.93
CA LYS A 149 -4.79 -18.48 7.86
C LYS A 149 -3.31 -18.24 7.66
N ILE A 150 -2.74 -17.13 8.15
CA ILE A 150 -1.28 -17.07 8.34
C ILE A 150 -0.99 -17.83 9.64
N LYS A 151 -1.06 -19.16 9.52
CA LYS A 151 -0.48 -20.06 10.50
C LYS A 151 1.00 -20.07 10.19
N LEU A 152 1.72 -19.32 11.01
CA LEU A 152 3.17 -19.37 11.05
C LEU A 152 3.53 -20.73 11.66
N TYR A 153 3.63 -21.75 10.82
CA TYR A 153 4.09 -23.06 11.24
C TYR A 153 5.60 -22.94 11.48
N CYS A 154 6.00 -22.99 12.76
CA CYS A 154 7.39 -23.14 13.15
C CYS A 154 7.91 -24.49 12.69
#